data_AF-A0A258X7Z2-F1
#
_entry.id   AF-A0A258X7Z2-F1
#
_cell.length_a   1.000
_cell.length_b   1.000
_cell.length_c   1.000
_cell.angle_alpha   90.00
_cell.angle_beta   90.00
_cell.angle_gamma   90.00
#
_symmetry.space_group_name_H-M   'P 1'
#
loop_
_entity.id
_entity.type
_entity.pdbx_description
1 polymer ?
#
loop_
_entity_poly.entity_id
_entity_poly.type
_entity_poly.pdbx_seq_one_letter_code
_entity_poly.pdbx_strand_id
1 'polypeptide(L)'
;MLGTEFNLAWKAIQENAFLRSDPKLAEFFMSISGTIISRRDEHGNYTLQTKTSLIDKEALLSALLYGGDVSIYRCRDGETCLDVHESLIKIDKAQSLVDLVRQVLLSIQNKIYEDNPLSPSEIAFLNSTRLPFYKILNVATAYRRGGSPIDILDYAELGAIDILFQYLSEILDVIHESINHLKLSQVDDAQISRFQKSLGEARQRIVERRMGSFKQIEQVINITAKTELLEKSLMVKVGALSREGE
;
A
#
# COMPACT_ATOMS: atom_id res chain seq x y z
N MET A 1 -9.90 -11.93 27.97
CA MET A 1 -8.62 -12.18 28.67
C MET A 1 -7.60 -12.83 27.75
N LEU A 2 -6.33 -12.42 27.82
CA LEU A 2 -5.24 -12.91 26.95
C LEU A 2 -4.76 -14.32 27.35
N GLY A 3 -4.96 -14.75 28.60
CA GLY A 3 -4.34 -15.98 29.10
C GLY A 3 -2.82 -15.84 29.26
N THR A 4 -2.13 -16.93 29.57
CA THR A 4 -0.68 -16.94 29.80
C THR A 4 0.13 -17.14 28.53
N GLU A 5 -0.40 -17.89 27.57
CA GLU A 5 0.14 -18.04 26.22
C GLU A 5 -0.77 -17.35 25.21
N PHE A 6 -0.18 -16.46 24.41
CA PHE A 6 -0.95 -15.66 23.46
C PHE A 6 -0.06 -15.13 22.35
N ASN A 7 -0.65 -14.96 21.16
CA ASN A 7 -0.16 -14.06 20.13
C ASN A 7 -1.11 -12.84 20.12
N LEU A 8 -0.56 -11.67 20.45
CA LEU A 8 -1.37 -10.48 20.73
C LEU A 8 -2.05 -9.94 19.47
N ALA A 9 -1.30 -9.79 18.37
CA ALA A 9 -1.88 -9.34 17.11
C ALA A 9 -2.88 -10.35 16.57
N TRP A 10 -2.55 -11.65 16.63
CA TRP A 10 -3.47 -12.70 16.20
C TRP A 10 -4.78 -12.64 16.98
N LYS A 11 -4.73 -12.60 18.33
CA LYS A 11 -5.94 -12.47 19.15
C LYS A 11 -6.77 -11.25 18.78
N ALA A 12 -6.12 -10.10 18.54
CA ALA A 12 -6.84 -8.90 18.11
C ALA A 12 -7.50 -9.09 16.74
N ILE A 13 -6.77 -9.61 15.77
CA ILE A 13 -7.28 -9.87 14.41
C ILE A 13 -8.47 -10.84 14.45
N GLN A 14 -8.40 -11.85 15.31
CA GLN A 14 -9.48 -12.82 15.46
C GLN A 14 -10.77 -12.17 16.00
N GLU A 15 -10.74 -11.05 16.72
CA GLU A 15 -11.97 -10.34 17.14
C GLU A 15 -12.82 -9.86 15.95
N ASN A 16 -12.20 -9.64 14.78
CA ASN A 16 -12.88 -9.24 13.56
C ASN A 16 -13.36 -10.47 12.76
N ALA A 17 -14.68 -10.62 12.57
CA ALA A 17 -15.28 -11.78 11.91
C ALA A 17 -14.83 -11.96 10.43
N PHE A 18 -14.62 -10.85 9.71
CA PHE A 18 -14.14 -10.88 8.33
C PHE A 18 -12.71 -11.41 8.26
N LEU A 19 -11.81 -10.90 9.11
CA LEU A 19 -10.42 -11.36 9.15
C LEU A 19 -10.29 -12.80 9.66
N ARG A 20 -11.11 -13.19 10.64
CA ARG A 20 -11.17 -14.57 11.15
C ARG A 20 -11.53 -15.57 10.05
N SER A 21 -12.37 -15.17 9.09
CA SER A 21 -12.80 -16.03 7.99
C SER A 21 -11.74 -16.23 6.89
N ASP A 22 -10.67 -15.43 6.90
CA ASP A 22 -9.57 -15.52 5.94
C ASP A 22 -8.21 -15.55 6.66
N PRO A 23 -7.67 -16.75 6.93
CA PRO A 23 -6.38 -16.92 7.60
C PRO A 23 -5.22 -16.23 6.87
N LYS A 24 -5.22 -16.18 5.53
CA LYS A 24 -4.13 -15.54 4.77
C LYS A 24 -4.18 -14.03 4.95
N LEU A 25 -5.38 -13.46 4.97
CA LEU A 25 -5.57 -12.04 5.26
C LEU A 25 -5.19 -11.71 6.70
N ALA A 26 -5.54 -12.57 7.66
CA ALA A 26 -5.13 -12.44 9.05
C ALA A 26 -3.60 -12.47 9.21
N GLU A 27 -2.92 -13.40 8.54
CA GLU A 27 -1.44 -13.47 8.50
C GLU A 27 -0.82 -12.21 7.89
N PHE A 28 -1.43 -11.68 6.83
CA PHE A 28 -1.01 -10.40 6.25
C PHE A 28 -1.16 -9.24 7.24
N PHE A 29 -2.31 -9.11 7.91
CA PHE A 29 -2.56 -8.09 8.93
C PHE A 29 -1.56 -8.18 10.10
N MET A 30 -1.22 -9.40 10.53
CA MET A 30 -0.18 -9.65 11.52
C MET A 30 1.21 -9.25 11.01
N SER A 31 1.51 -9.47 9.73
CA SER A 31 2.76 -9.02 9.10
C SER A 31 2.88 -7.50 9.09
N ILE A 32 1.78 -6.81 8.78
CA ILE A 32 1.71 -5.35 8.74
C ILE A 32 1.83 -4.74 10.14
N SER A 33 1.16 -5.29 11.15
CA SER A 33 1.22 -4.77 12.52
C SER A 33 2.44 -5.22 13.33
N GLY A 34 3.05 -6.35 12.96
CA GLY A 34 3.91 -7.10 13.86
C GLY A 34 3.11 -7.79 14.97
N THR A 35 3.79 -8.44 15.90
CA THR A 35 3.10 -9.06 17.05
C THR A 35 4.01 -9.24 18.27
N ILE A 36 3.39 -9.40 19.44
CA ILE A 36 4.02 -9.86 20.68
C ILE A 36 3.44 -11.22 21.03
N ILE A 37 4.31 -12.20 21.22
CA ILE A 37 3.95 -13.59 21.49
C ILE A 37 4.49 -13.97 22.87
N SER A 38 3.61 -14.48 23.73
CA SER A 38 3.96 -15.14 24.99
C SER A 38 3.80 -16.64 24.80
N ARG A 39 4.87 -17.40 25.07
CA ARG A 39 4.90 -18.86 24.96
C ARG A 39 5.69 -19.45 26.12
N ARG A 40 5.26 -20.64 26.58
CA ARG A 40 6.02 -21.45 27.52
C ARG A 40 7.17 -22.17 26.81
N ASP A 41 8.39 -22.03 27.34
CA ASP A 41 9.55 -22.78 26.86
C ASP A 41 9.57 -24.23 27.36
N GLU A 42 10.54 -25.02 26.89
CA GLU A 42 10.72 -26.43 27.26
C GLU A 42 10.99 -26.62 28.77
N HIS A 43 11.44 -25.58 29.47
CA HIS A 43 11.72 -25.59 30.90
C HIS A 43 10.52 -25.11 31.74
N GLY A 44 9.40 -24.77 31.11
CA GLY A 44 8.19 -24.30 31.76
C GLY A 44 8.14 -22.81 32.07
N ASN A 45 9.13 -22.02 31.65
CA ASN A 45 9.17 -20.57 31.82
C ASN A 45 8.45 -19.85 30.67
N TYR A 46 7.83 -18.72 30.96
CA TYR A 46 7.22 -17.89 29.92
C TYR A 46 8.26 -16.99 29.27
N THR A 47 8.32 -17.05 27.94
CA THR A 47 9.18 -16.19 27.12
C THR A 47 8.33 -15.27 26.28
N LEU A 48 8.81 -14.04 26.10
CA LEU A 48 8.19 -13.05 25.22
C LEU A 48 9.02 -12.91 23.96
N GLN A 49 8.39 -13.14 22.81
CA GLN A 49 8.96 -12.92 21.50
C GLN A 49 8.24 -11.76 20.82
N THR A 50 8.99 -10.85 20.19
CA THR A 50 8.41 -9.77 19.38
C THR A 50 8.77 -9.97 17.92
N LYS A 51 7.77 -9.90 17.05
CA LYS A 51 7.93 -9.82 15.60
C LYS A 51 7.65 -8.38 15.17
N THR A 52 8.61 -7.73 14.55
CA THR A 52 8.48 -6.33 14.13
C THR A 52 7.54 -6.20 12.94
N SER A 53 6.80 -5.10 12.88
CA SER A 53 6.01 -4.72 11.70
C SER A 53 6.87 -4.73 10.42
N LEU A 54 6.30 -5.23 9.32
CA LEU A 54 6.91 -5.21 7.99
C LEU A 54 6.48 -4.01 7.12
N ILE A 55 5.62 -3.14 7.67
CA ILE A 55 4.85 -2.12 6.92
C ILE A 55 5.69 -1.08 6.17
N ASP A 56 6.92 -0.86 6.61
CA ASP A 56 7.86 0.12 6.09
C ASP A 56 9.04 -0.55 5.35
N LYS A 57 8.99 -1.87 5.17
CA LYS A 57 10.02 -2.60 4.45
C LYS A 57 9.90 -2.34 2.96
N GLU A 58 11.00 -1.91 2.37
CA GLU A 58 11.13 -1.68 0.92
C GLU A 58 10.65 -2.86 0.09
N ALA A 59 11.07 -4.08 0.45
CA ALA A 59 10.71 -5.29 -0.27
C ALA A 59 9.18 -5.53 -0.26
N LEU A 60 8.51 -5.23 0.84
CA LEU A 60 7.06 -5.36 0.94
C LEU A 60 6.35 -4.30 0.09
N LEU A 61 6.73 -3.04 0.24
CA LEU A 61 6.12 -1.94 -0.52
C LEU A 61 6.34 -2.14 -2.03
N SER A 62 7.56 -2.51 -2.43
CA SER A 62 7.90 -2.79 -3.81
C SER A 62 7.12 -3.98 -4.37
N ALA A 63 7.03 -5.10 -3.65
CA ALA A 63 6.27 -6.26 -4.10
C ALA A 63 4.76 -5.98 -4.22
N LEU A 64 4.18 -5.20 -3.31
CA LEU A 64 2.76 -4.80 -3.39
C LEU A 64 2.50 -3.86 -4.58
N LEU A 65 3.42 -2.92 -4.85
CA LEU A 65 3.27 -1.96 -5.94
C LEU A 65 3.54 -2.58 -7.32
N TYR A 66 4.60 -3.38 -7.44
CA TYR A 66 5.16 -3.81 -8.73
C TYR A 66 5.18 -5.33 -8.95
N GLY A 67 4.82 -6.11 -7.94
CA GLY A 67 5.00 -7.56 -7.94
C GLY A 67 6.42 -7.97 -7.57
N GLY A 68 6.63 -9.28 -7.44
CA GLY A 68 7.89 -9.88 -7.00
C GLY A 68 7.72 -10.76 -5.78
N ASP A 69 8.86 -11.17 -5.23
CA ASP A 69 8.91 -12.05 -4.06
C ASP A 69 9.02 -11.22 -2.77
N VAL A 70 8.23 -11.57 -1.77
CA VAL A 70 8.23 -10.91 -0.45
C VAL A 70 8.06 -11.93 0.67
N SER A 71 8.77 -11.73 1.77
CA SER A 71 8.60 -12.51 3.00
C SER A 71 7.50 -11.90 3.87
N ILE A 72 6.55 -12.72 4.31
CA ILE A 72 5.50 -12.36 5.27
C ILE A 72 5.48 -13.34 6.44
N TYR A 73 4.88 -12.94 7.56
CA TYR A 73 4.68 -13.83 8.70
C TYR A 73 3.52 -14.79 8.45
N ARG A 74 3.75 -16.07 8.76
CA ARG A 74 2.73 -17.12 8.74
C ARG A 74 2.72 -17.93 10.02
N CYS A 75 1.55 -18.46 10.35
CA CYS A 75 1.32 -19.31 11.50
C CYS A 75 1.54 -20.78 11.09
N ARG A 76 2.34 -21.53 11.85
CA ARG A 76 2.47 -22.99 11.60
C ARG A 76 1.28 -23.77 12.15
N ASP A 77 0.79 -23.36 13.33
CA ASP A 77 -0.24 -24.02 14.13
C ASP A 77 -1.67 -23.50 13.85
N GLY A 78 -1.81 -22.36 13.17
CA GLY A 78 -3.07 -21.82 12.62
C GLY A 78 -4.11 -21.33 13.63
N GLU A 79 -4.34 -22.05 14.73
CA GLU A 79 -5.41 -21.76 15.68
C GLU A 79 -5.00 -20.68 16.69
N THR A 80 -3.89 -20.89 17.39
CA THR A 80 -3.35 -19.94 18.38
C THR A 80 -2.26 -19.04 17.81
N CYS A 81 -1.70 -19.41 16.66
CA CYS A 81 -0.60 -18.72 15.98
C CYS A 81 0.58 -18.42 16.91
N LEU A 82 0.97 -19.36 17.77
CA LEU A 82 2.11 -19.14 18.66
C LEU A 82 3.43 -19.38 17.92
N ASP A 83 3.44 -20.20 16.86
CA ASP A 83 4.62 -20.46 16.03
C ASP A 83 4.59 -19.63 14.74
N VAL A 84 5.24 -18.47 14.80
CA VAL A 84 5.32 -17.52 13.68
C VAL A 84 6.67 -17.63 12.97
N HIS A 85 6.60 -17.96 11.68
CA HIS A 85 7.75 -18.03 10.79
C HIS A 85 7.56 -17.11 9.58
N GLU A 86 8.68 -16.80 8.93
CA GLU A 86 8.69 -16.08 7.68
C GLU A 86 8.47 -17.02 6.49
N SER A 87 7.62 -16.62 5.56
CA SER A 87 7.28 -17.39 4.37
C SER A 87 7.34 -16.51 3.13
N LEU A 88 8.06 -16.97 2.12
CA LEU A 88 8.15 -16.29 0.83
C LEU A 88 6.83 -16.45 0.07
N ILE A 89 6.28 -15.34 -0.38
CA ILE A 89 5.15 -15.27 -1.31
C ILE A 89 5.57 -14.54 -2.57
N LYS A 90 4.95 -14.90 -3.68
CA LYS A 90 5.13 -14.23 -4.96
C LYS A 90 3.85 -13.48 -5.32
N ILE A 91 4.00 -12.21 -5.65
CA ILE A 91 2.95 -11.37 -6.22
C ILE A 91 3.23 -11.26 -7.71
N ASP A 92 2.32 -11.76 -8.54
CA ASP A 92 2.48 -11.62 -9.98
C ASP A 92 2.39 -10.15 -10.38
N LYS A 93 3.22 -9.72 -11.34
CA LYS A 93 3.23 -8.33 -11.82
C LYS A 93 1.84 -7.87 -12.26
N ALA A 94 1.07 -8.74 -12.93
CA ALA A 94 -0.30 -8.44 -13.36
C ALA A 94 -1.29 -8.22 -12.21
N GLN A 95 -0.96 -8.69 -10.99
CA GLN A 95 -1.72 -8.48 -9.76
C GLN A 95 -1.15 -7.35 -8.91
N SER A 96 -0.05 -6.73 -9.34
CA SER A 96 0.54 -5.60 -8.64
C SER A 96 -0.38 -4.38 -8.70
N LEU A 97 -0.33 -3.56 -7.65
CA LEU A 97 -1.27 -2.45 -7.53
C LEU A 97 -1.10 -1.42 -8.65
N VAL A 98 0.14 -1.18 -9.11
CA VAL A 98 0.40 -0.28 -10.25
C VAL A 98 -0.25 -0.82 -11.53
N ASP A 99 -0.13 -2.12 -11.81
CA ASP A 99 -0.75 -2.70 -13.01
C ASP A 99 -2.29 -2.70 -12.93
N LEU A 100 -2.85 -2.95 -11.75
CA LEU A 100 -4.31 -2.88 -11.54
C LEU A 100 -4.83 -1.46 -11.75
N VAL A 101 -4.19 -0.46 -11.14
CA VAL A 101 -4.56 0.96 -11.31
C VAL A 101 -4.41 1.38 -12.77
N ARG A 102 -3.32 0.98 -13.43
CA ARG A 102 -3.08 1.26 -14.86
C ARG A 102 -4.21 0.73 -15.73
N GLN A 103 -4.66 -0.51 -15.51
CA GLN A 103 -5.76 -1.11 -16.26
C GLN A 103 -7.07 -0.33 -16.07
N VAL A 104 -7.37 0.09 -14.83
CA VAL A 104 -8.56 0.90 -14.54
C VAL A 104 -8.48 2.26 -15.23
N LEU A 105 -7.34 2.96 -15.14
CA LEU A 105 -7.15 4.26 -15.79
C LEU A 105 -7.25 4.16 -17.32
N LEU A 106 -6.68 3.12 -17.93
CA LEU A 106 -6.80 2.86 -19.38
C LEU A 106 -8.25 2.58 -19.79
N SER A 107 -8.99 1.81 -18.99
CA SER A 107 -10.42 1.55 -19.23
C SER A 107 -11.23 2.85 -19.19
N ILE A 108 -11.01 3.69 -18.18
CA ILE A 108 -11.66 5.00 -18.06
C ILE A 108 -11.28 5.92 -19.24
N GLN A 109 -10.01 5.93 -19.63
CA GLN A 109 -9.53 6.74 -20.75
C GLN A 109 -10.21 6.35 -22.06
N ASN A 110 -10.30 5.05 -22.36
CA ASN A 110 -10.98 4.55 -23.55
C ASN A 110 -12.45 4.94 -23.57
N LYS A 111 -13.13 4.84 -22.41
CA LYS A 111 -14.53 5.28 -22.29
C LYS A 111 -14.71 6.77 -22.50
N ILE A 112 -13.77 7.60 -22.05
CA ILE A 112 -13.77 9.05 -22.33
C ILE A 112 -13.62 9.31 -23.85
N TYR A 113 -12.76 8.56 -24.55
CA TYR A 113 -12.60 8.70 -26.00
C TYR A 113 -13.84 8.29 -26.78
N GLU A 114 -14.50 7.23 -26.34
CA GLU A 114 -15.67 6.64 -26.99
C GLU A 114 -17.00 7.27 -26.54
N ASP A 115 -16.96 8.23 -25.60
CA ASP A 115 -18.15 8.82 -24.94
C ASP A 115 -19.05 7.76 -24.28
N ASN A 116 -18.42 6.73 -23.72
CA ASN A 116 -19.07 5.62 -23.03
C ASN A 116 -19.19 5.89 -21.52
N PRO A 117 -20.28 5.44 -20.86
CA PRO A 117 -20.44 5.61 -19.42
C PRO A 117 -19.43 4.75 -18.64
N LEU A 118 -18.94 5.29 -17.52
CA LEU A 118 -18.08 4.55 -16.59
C LEU A 118 -18.84 3.43 -15.88
N SER A 119 -18.15 2.35 -15.55
CA SER A 119 -18.72 1.29 -14.73
C SER A 119 -18.84 1.72 -13.26
N PRO A 120 -19.71 1.08 -12.46
CA PRO A 120 -19.77 1.32 -11.02
C PRO A 120 -18.42 1.12 -10.31
N SER A 121 -17.61 0.15 -10.74
CA SER A 121 -16.28 -0.11 -10.18
C SER A 121 -15.28 1.01 -10.49
N GLU A 122 -15.33 1.58 -11.70
CA GLU A 122 -14.48 2.72 -12.08
C GLU A 122 -14.87 3.98 -11.30
N ILE A 123 -16.17 4.22 -11.12
CA ILE A 123 -16.67 5.33 -10.30
C ILE A 123 -16.24 5.16 -8.85
N ALA A 124 -16.37 3.95 -8.30
CA ALA A 124 -15.91 3.63 -6.94
C ALA A 124 -14.39 3.85 -6.79
N PHE A 125 -13.60 3.41 -7.78
CA PHE A 125 -12.16 3.67 -7.82
C PHE A 125 -11.86 5.17 -7.77
N LEU A 126 -12.47 5.97 -8.66
CA LEU A 126 -12.26 7.42 -8.69
C LEU A 126 -12.60 8.09 -7.35
N ASN A 127 -13.66 7.63 -6.69
CA ASN A 127 -14.08 8.14 -5.37
C ASN A 127 -13.20 7.65 -4.21
N SER A 128 -12.48 6.54 -4.37
CA SER A 128 -11.58 5.98 -3.36
C SER A 128 -10.22 6.69 -3.32
N THR A 129 -9.87 7.40 -4.39
CA THR A 129 -8.58 8.08 -4.53
C THR A 129 -8.72 9.57 -4.22
N ARG A 130 -7.67 10.19 -3.66
CA ARG A 130 -7.66 11.65 -3.45
C ARG A 130 -7.25 12.42 -4.70
N LEU A 131 -6.82 11.71 -5.74
CA LEU A 131 -6.31 12.27 -6.97
C LEU A 131 -7.47 12.54 -7.93
N PRO A 132 -7.50 13.70 -8.61
CA PRO A 132 -8.57 14.04 -9.53
C PRO A 132 -8.39 13.32 -10.88
N PHE A 133 -8.29 11.98 -10.86
CA PHE A 133 -7.97 11.14 -12.03
C PHE A 133 -8.88 11.40 -13.22
N TYR A 134 -10.19 11.54 -12.99
CA TYR A 134 -11.13 11.83 -14.07
C TYR A 134 -10.82 13.16 -14.78
N LYS A 135 -10.45 14.20 -14.03
CA LYS A 135 -10.07 15.50 -14.60
C LYS A 135 -8.74 15.40 -15.35
N ILE A 136 -7.77 14.70 -14.77
CA ILE A 136 -6.47 14.44 -15.39
C ILE A 136 -6.65 13.74 -16.74
N LEU A 137 -7.42 12.66 -16.76
CA LEU A 137 -7.68 11.89 -17.97
C LEU A 137 -8.41 12.72 -19.03
N ASN A 138 -9.43 13.50 -18.67
CA ASN A 138 -10.11 14.39 -19.62
C ASN A 138 -9.19 15.45 -20.25
N VAL A 139 -8.25 16.00 -19.47
CA VAL A 139 -7.26 16.94 -20.00
C VAL A 139 -6.30 16.21 -20.94
N ALA A 140 -5.82 15.03 -20.56
CA ALA A 140 -4.92 14.23 -21.38
C ALA A 140 -5.57 13.79 -22.71
N THR A 141 -6.85 13.38 -22.69
CA THR A 141 -7.58 12.94 -23.89
C THR A 141 -7.93 14.10 -24.83
N ALA A 142 -8.04 15.33 -24.33
CA ALA A 142 -8.24 16.52 -25.16
C ALA A 142 -7.07 16.78 -26.14
N TYR A 143 -5.85 16.37 -25.77
CA TYR A 143 -4.69 16.35 -26.68
C TYR A 143 -4.79 15.15 -27.63
N ARG A 144 -5.75 15.21 -28.58
CA ARG A 144 -6.22 14.10 -29.43
C ARG A 144 -5.18 13.32 -30.26
N ARG A 145 -3.89 13.69 -30.31
CA ARG A 145 -2.87 13.03 -31.16
C ARG A 145 -1.45 13.18 -30.63
N GLY A 146 -1.06 12.38 -29.65
CA GLY A 146 0.36 12.15 -29.30
C GLY A 146 1.11 13.33 -28.69
N GLY A 147 0.40 14.35 -28.22
CA GLY A 147 0.99 15.56 -27.62
C GLY A 147 0.80 15.67 -26.11
N SER A 148 0.21 14.65 -25.45
CA SER A 148 0.08 14.67 -24.00
C SER A 148 1.48 14.54 -23.38
N PRO A 149 1.96 15.56 -22.65
CA PRO A 149 3.28 15.53 -22.01
C PRO A 149 3.37 14.57 -20.81
N ILE A 150 2.36 13.73 -20.60
CA ILE A 150 2.20 12.98 -19.36
C ILE A 150 1.72 11.57 -19.67
N ASP A 151 2.48 10.59 -19.21
CA ASP A 151 2.21 9.16 -19.34
C ASP A 151 1.18 8.73 -18.29
N ILE A 152 0.21 7.91 -18.71
CA ILE A 152 -0.78 7.31 -17.81
C ILE A 152 -0.11 6.41 -16.76
N LEU A 153 1.11 5.93 -17.05
CA LEU A 153 1.94 5.18 -16.12
C LEU A 153 2.30 5.98 -14.86
N ASP A 154 2.68 7.25 -15.02
CA ASP A 154 3.06 8.12 -13.88
C ASP A 154 1.88 8.34 -12.93
N TYR A 155 0.68 8.46 -13.49
CA TYR A 155 -0.57 8.59 -12.72
C TYR A 155 -0.99 7.28 -12.06
N ALA A 156 -0.76 6.15 -12.73
CA ALA A 156 -1.06 4.84 -12.17
C ALA A 156 -0.18 4.55 -10.94
N GLU A 157 1.11 4.89 -11.00
CA GLU A 157 2.02 4.75 -9.86
C GLU A 157 1.57 5.61 -8.67
N LEU A 158 1.25 6.87 -8.92
CA LEU A 158 0.77 7.78 -7.88
C LEU A 158 -0.52 7.28 -7.21
N GLY A 159 -1.46 6.77 -8.01
CA GLY A 159 -2.71 6.19 -7.52
C GLY A 159 -2.49 4.93 -6.70
N ALA A 160 -1.62 4.04 -7.17
CA ALA A 160 -1.27 2.83 -6.45
C ALA A 160 -0.63 3.16 -5.09
N ILE A 161 0.28 4.13 -5.04
CA ILE A 161 0.89 4.60 -3.79
C ILE A 161 -0.15 5.18 -2.82
N ASP A 162 -1.08 6.01 -3.31
CA ASP A 162 -2.16 6.58 -2.49
C ASP A 162 -3.02 5.48 -1.86
N ILE A 163 -3.48 4.53 -2.70
CA ILE A 163 -4.32 3.40 -2.29
C ILE A 163 -3.56 2.50 -1.32
N LEU A 164 -2.30 2.17 -1.60
CA LEU A 164 -1.50 1.30 -0.75
C LEU A 164 -1.37 1.87 0.66
N PHE A 165 -0.94 3.14 0.78
CA PHE A 165 -0.74 3.72 2.11
C PHE A 165 -2.04 3.99 2.85
N GLN A 166 -3.14 4.27 2.13
CA GLN A 166 -4.47 4.33 2.72
C GLN A 166 -4.87 2.96 3.29
N TYR A 167 -4.73 1.90 2.50
CA TYR A 167 -5.04 0.53 2.91
C TYR A 167 -4.19 0.07 4.10
N LEU A 168 -2.87 0.29 4.07
CA LEU A 168 -1.99 -0.05 5.19
C LEU A 168 -2.35 0.72 6.48
N SER A 169 -2.83 1.95 6.36
CA SER A 169 -3.30 2.72 7.52
C SER A 169 -4.59 2.12 8.10
N GLU A 170 -5.55 1.77 7.25
CA GLU A 170 -6.81 1.13 7.65
C GLU A 170 -6.57 -0.21 8.34
N ILE A 171 -5.59 -1.00 7.88
CA ILE A 171 -5.18 -2.24 8.55
C ILE A 171 -4.77 -1.97 10.00
N LEU A 172 -3.90 -0.98 10.22
CA LEU A 172 -3.45 -0.64 11.57
C LEU A 172 -4.59 -0.11 12.44
N ASP A 173 -5.56 0.60 11.86
CA ASP A 173 -6.74 1.10 12.57
C ASP A 173 -7.62 -0.05 13.07
N VAL A 174 -7.93 -1.03 12.21
CA VAL A 174 -8.71 -2.22 12.59
C VAL A 174 -8.04 -3.00 13.74
N ILE A 175 -6.71 -3.15 13.67
CA ILE A 175 -5.94 -3.87 14.70
C ILE A 175 -5.90 -3.05 15.99
N HIS A 176 -5.72 -1.73 15.90
CA HIS A 176 -5.74 -0.84 17.05
C HIS A 176 -7.09 -0.88 17.79
N GLU A 177 -8.20 -0.83 17.06
CA GLU A 177 -9.55 -0.96 17.63
C GLU A 177 -9.74 -2.29 18.35
N SER A 178 -9.30 -3.38 17.72
CA SER A 178 -9.43 -4.73 18.27
C SER A 178 -8.57 -4.91 19.53
N ILE A 179 -7.38 -4.31 19.58
CA ILE A 179 -6.53 -4.28 20.78
C ILE A 179 -7.17 -3.47 21.91
N ASN A 180 -7.81 -2.35 21.59
CA ASN A 180 -8.53 -1.55 22.59
C ASN A 180 -9.65 -2.36 23.25
N HIS A 181 -10.39 -3.16 22.45
CA HIS A 181 -11.39 -4.07 22.99
C HIS A 181 -10.79 -5.11 23.94
N LEU A 182 -9.68 -5.75 23.53
CA LEU A 182 -8.99 -6.73 24.37
C LEU A 182 -8.52 -6.15 25.71
N LYS A 183 -8.06 -4.90 25.71
CA LYS A 183 -7.56 -4.16 26.88
C LYS A 183 -8.62 -4.03 27.99
N LEU A 184 -9.87 -3.79 27.61
CA LEU A 184 -10.98 -3.64 28.57
C LEU A 184 -11.20 -4.88 29.44
N SER A 185 -10.74 -6.05 28.98
CA SER A 185 -10.89 -7.33 29.68
C SER A 185 -9.63 -7.80 30.41
N GLN A 186 -8.54 -7.00 30.47
CA GLN A 186 -7.30 -7.38 31.14
C GLN A 186 -7.08 -6.66 32.46
N VAL A 187 -6.45 -7.37 33.40
CA VAL A 187 -5.95 -6.80 34.65
C VAL A 187 -4.53 -6.24 34.47
N ASP A 188 -3.68 -6.90 33.67
CA ASP A 188 -2.36 -6.43 33.26
C ASP A 188 -2.37 -6.07 31.77
N ASP A 189 -2.02 -4.82 31.46
CA ASP A 189 -2.02 -4.27 30.11
C ASP A 189 -0.61 -3.96 29.58
N ALA A 190 0.46 -4.36 30.28
CA ALA A 190 1.82 -3.94 29.95
C ALA A 190 2.26 -4.34 28.53
N GLN A 191 1.84 -5.52 28.06
CA GLN A 191 2.11 -5.99 26.69
C GLN A 191 1.21 -5.30 25.66
N ILE A 192 -0.05 -5.05 26.02
CA ILE A 192 -1.00 -4.31 25.19
C ILE A 192 -0.48 -2.89 24.94
N SER A 193 -0.08 -2.18 26.00
CA SER A 193 0.44 -0.81 25.92
C SER A 193 1.72 -0.74 25.08
N ARG A 194 2.63 -1.73 25.18
CA ARG A 194 3.80 -1.85 24.30
C ARG A 194 3.42 -2.05 22.84
N PHE A 195 2.45 -2.91 22.57
CA PHE A 195 2.01 -3.17 21.22
C PHE A 195 1.29 -1.95 20.63
N GLN A 196 0.43 -1.27 21.39
CA GLN A 196 -0.21 -0.01 20.99
C GLN A 196 0.83 1.06 20.62
N LYS A 197 1.92 1.18 21.39
CA LYS A 197 3.04 2.06 21.04
C LYS A 197 3.67 1.65 19.70
N SER A 198 3.94 0.36 19.51
CA SER A 198 4.51 -0.17 18.25
C SER A 198 3.61 0.09 17.04
N LEU A 199 2.27 -0.02 17.21
CA LEU A 199 1.28 0.34 16.19
C LEU A 199 1.32 1.84 15.87
N GLY A 200 1.43 2.70 16.89
CA GLY A 200 1.58 4.15 16.71
C GLY A 200 2.82 4.52 15.91
N GLU A 201 3.96 3.91 16.24
CA GLU A 201 5.21 4.08 15.49
C GLU A 201 5.08 3.58 14.04
N ALA A 202 4.44 2.42 13.82
CA ALA A 202 4.17 1.89 12.48
C ALA A 202 3.31 2.85 11.63
N ARG A 203 2.28 3.44 12.24
CA ARG A 203 1.42 4.44 11.57
C ARG A 203 2.22 5.69 11.20
N GLN A 204 3.09 6.17 12.08
CA GLN A 204 3.95 7.30 11.78
C GLN A 204 4.87 7.01 10.57
N ARG A 205 5.48 5.82 10.52
CA ARG A 205 6.35 5.42 9.40
C ARG A 205 5.60 5.35 8.07
N ILE A 206 4.34 4.89 8.05
CA ILE A 206 3.50 4.97 6.84
C ILE A 206 3.34 6.41 6.38
N VAL A 207 2.97 7.32 7.29
CA VAL A 207 2.69 8.72 6.92
C VAL A 207 3.94 9.39 6.37
N GLU A 208 5.08 9.20 7.02
CA GLU A 208 6.38 9.68 6.55
C GLU A 208 6.73 9.12 5.18
N ARG A 209 6.52 7.81 5.00
CA ARG A 209 6.82 7.14 3.74
C ARG A 209 5.93 7.61 2.59
N ARG A 210 4.64 7.79 2.86
CA ARG A 210 3.68 8.35 1.92
C ARG A 210 4.14 9.73 1.48
N MET A 211 4.38 10.65 2.42
CA MET A 211 4.84 12.00 2.10
C MET A 211 6.15 12.00 1.29
N GLY A 212 7.10 11.15 1.66
CA GLY A 212 8.35 10.99 0.92
C GLY A 212 8.14 10.53 -0.53
N SER A 213 7.27 9.53 -0.73
CA SER A 213 6.96 8.98 -2.06
C SER A 213 6.26 10.01 -2.95
N PHE A 214 5.27 10.74 -2.40
CA PHE A 214 4.59 11.82 -3.12
C PHE A 214 5.55 12.94 -3.53
N LYS A 215 6.43 13.38 -2.63
CA LYS A 215 7.43 14.40 -2.92
C LYS A 215 8.40 13.95 -4.01
N GLN A 216 8.84 12.70 -3.98
CA GLN A 216 9.73 12.14 -4.99
C GLN A 216 9.07 12.14 -6.38
N ILE A 217 7.83 11.67 -6.48
CA ILE A 217 7.11 11.64 -7.77
C ILE A 217 6.83 13.05 -8.28
N GLU A 218 6.44 13.99 -7.42
CA GLU A 218 6.25 15.39 -7.81
C GLU A 218 7.54 15.99 -8.39
N GLN A 219 8.70 15.67 -7.81
CA GLN A 219 9.99 16.09 -8.35
C GLN A 219 10.26 15.49 -9.72
N VAL A 220 9.99 14.19 -9.92
CA VAL A 220 10.15 13.52 -11.22
C VAL A 220 9.25 14.17 -12.27
N ILE A 221 7.97 14.36 -11.98
CA ILE A 221 7.01 15.02 -12.89
C ILE A 221 7.49 16.42 -13.27
N ASN A 222 7.96 17.21 -12.30
CA ASN A 222 8.46 18.56 -12.55
C ASN A 222 9.72 18.57 -13.42
N ILE A 223 10.62 17.59 -13.26
CA ILE A 223 11.81 17.45 -14.10
C ILE A 223 11.41 17.03 -15.52
N THR A 224 10.51 16.05 -15.67
CA THR A 224 10.00 15.59 -16.96
C THR A 224 9.35 16.73 -17.74
N ALA A 225 8.42 17.46 -17.12
CA ALA A 225 7.74 18.59 -17.76
C ALA A 225 8.73 19.70 -18.20
N LYS A 226 9.74 20.01 -17.37
CA LYS A 226 10.81 20.96 -17.75
C LYS A 226 11.65 20.44 -18.92
N THR A 227 11.96 19.15 -18.94
CA THR A 227 12.77 18.51 -19.98
C THR A 227 12.05 18.60 -21.33
N GLU A 228 10.76 18.29 -21.39
CA GLU A 228 9.97 18.42 -22.61
C GLU A 228 9.85 19.87 -23.12
N LEU A 229 9.75 20.85 -22.21
CA LEU A 229 9.77 22.26 -22.59
C LEU A 229 11.11 22.68 -23.22
N LEU A 230 12.22 22.17 -22.68
CA LEU A 230 13.54 22.37 -23.25
C LEU A 230 13.66 21.70 -24.62
N GLU A 231 13.18 20.46 -24.77
CA GLU A 231 13.15 19.76 -26.06
C GLU A 231 12.34 20.51 -27.11
N LYS A 232 11.12 20.97 -26.79
CA LYS A 232 10.30 21.78 -27.70
C LYS A 232 11.03 23.07 -28.11
N SER A 233 11.68 23.73 -27.15
CA SER A 233 12.46 24.95 -27.43
C SER A 233 13.68 24.68 -28.32
N LEU A 234 14.35 23.54 -28.14
CA LEU A 234 15.46 23.09 -28.98
C LEU A 234 14.97 22.74 -30.39
N MET A 235 13.87 22.02 -30.53
CA MET A 235 13.26 21.69 -31.84
C MET A 235 12.89 22.95 -32.62
N VAL A 236 12.34 23.97 -31.96
CA VAL A 236 12.04 25.27 -32.59
C VAL A 236 13.32 25.96 -33.05
N LYS A 237 14.37 25.99 -32.23
CA LYS A 237 15.66 26.60 -32.60
C LYS A 237 16.36 25.87 -33.74
N VAL A 238 16.38 24.54 -33.72
CA VAL A 238 16.95 23.72 -34.80
C VAL A 238 16.17 23.92 -36.10
N GLY A 239 14.83 23.93 -36.03
CA GLY A 239 13.99 24.20 -37.20
C GLY A 239 14.15 25.62 -37.77
N ALA A 240 14.46 26.61 -36.93
CA ALA A 240 14.80 27.96 -37.38
C ALA A 240 16.16 28.02 -38.09
N LEU A 241 17.19 27.36 -37.53
CA LEU A 241 18.53 27.32 -38.11
C LEU A 241 18.59 26.60 -39.46
N SER A 242 17.78 25.55 -39.66
CA SER A 242 17.70 24.84 -40.94
C SER A 242 17.05 25.66 -42.07
N ARG A 243 16.27 26.70 -41.74
CA ARG A 243 15.59 27.56 -42.73
C ARG A 243 16.41 28.78 -43.14
N GLU A 244 17.43 29.15 -42.36
CA GLU A 244 18.35 30.25 -42.68
C GLU A 244 19.55 29.80 -43.54
N GLY A 245 19.67 28.48 -43.79
CA GLY A 245 20.76 27.87 -44.58
C GLY A 245 20.39 27.45 -46.01
N GLU A 246 19.15 27.70 -46.46
CA GLU A 246 18.69 27.56 -47.86
C GLU A 246 18.54 28.93 -48.53
#